data_AF-A0A3C0SZE2-F1
#
_entry.id   AF-A0A3C0SZE2-F1
#
_cell.length_a   1.000
_cell.length_b   1.000
_cell.length_c   1.000
_cell.angle_alpha   90.00
_cell.angle_beta   90.00
_cell.angle_gamma   90.00
#
_symmetry.space_group_name_H-M   'P 1'
#
loop_
_entity.id
_entity.type
_entity.pdbx_description
1 polymer ?
#
loop_
_entity_poly.entity_id
_entity_poly.type
_entity_poly.pdbx_seq_one_letter_code
_entity_poly.pdbx_strand_id
1 'polypeptide(L)'
;MKKIILTIILITAVILPAAAIETGGTFSIGNNNLPAVPSTSTAFAGDEYPWGMSLFWKKAANDVSGIDVGFYKDPILNNIIYTNFYYNEDLFNISVGPFFGVFNTAETLVKSGISTSIRVNIPGFAFAQFDTQSTIGGRLVAAGDYIQEANNISLGFYVYNAICTLMINTKSYSAITDAGTSQTEDFTEYAFVTDLFQKNVPYTIALKLAYQNRVRTLESTSIRSLNNVILGTDISVSPFEFLSLIIGLESGLYSFGSLENLVADSKNLLSFASELPGSFLFNATLGVSVDLDNINN
;
A
#
# COMPACT_ATOMS: atom_id res chain seq x y z
N MET A 1 9.86 31.46 2.76
CA MET A 1 8.92 31.60 1.63
C MET A 1 8.26 30.28 1.23
N LYS A 2 9.00 29.19 0.96
CA LYS A 2 8.41 27.87 0.64
C LYS A 2 7.41 27.33 1.69
N LYS A 3 7.71 27.52 2.98
CA LYS A 3 6.81 27.11 4.08
C LYS A 3 5.48 27.88 4.12
N ILE A 4 5.51 29.17 3.77
CA ILE A 4 4.32 30.04 3.77
C ILE A 4 3.42 29.71 2.58
N ILE A 5 3.99 29.42 1.42
CA ILE A 5 3.24 28.99 0.23
C ILE A 5 2.53 27.65 0.51
N LEU A 6 3.21 26.70 1.16
CA LEU A 6 2.60 25.41 1.53
C LEU A 6 1.43 25.59 2.51
N THR A 7 1.59 26.45 3.52
CA THR A 7 0.53 26.76 4.50
C THR A 7 -0.64 27.51 3.84
N ILE A 8 -0.39 28.43 2.91
CA ILE A 8 -1.43 29.12 2.16
C ILE A 8 -2.18 28.14 1.26
N ILE A 9 -1.50 27.24 0.54
CA ILE A 9 -2.16 26.20 -0.27
C ILE A 9 -3.03 25.30 0.62
N LEU A 10 -2.52 24.89 1.78
CA LEU A 10 -3.25 24.06 2.74
C LEU A 10 -4.50 24.78 3.28
N ILE A 11 -4.40 26.07 3.59
CA ILE A 11 -5.54 26.88 4.09
C ILE A 11 -6.54 27.19 2.96
N THR A 12 -6.07 27.42 1.73
CA THR A 12 -6.95 27.76 0.60
C THR A 12 -7.74 26.53 0.13
N ALA A 13 -7.20 25.32 0.30
CA ALA A 13 -7.93 24.07 0.06
C ALA A 13 -9.12 23.86 1.02
N VAL A 14 -9.10 24.49 2.20
CA VAL A 14 -10.15 24.38 3.23
C VAL A 14 -11.32 25.35 2.99
N ILE A 15 -11.16 26.37 2.13
CA ILE A 15 -12.14 27.49 2.00
C ILE A 15 -13.07 27.34 0.78
N LEU A 16 -12.87 26.34 -0.09
CA LEU A 16 -13.82 26.08 -1.17
C LEU A 16 -15.14 25.56 -0.59
N PRO A 17 -16.32 25.94 -1.15
CA PRO A 17 -17.60 25.38 -0.74
C PRO A 17 -17.56 23.86 -0.92
N ALA A 18 -17.34 23.18 0.20
CA ALA A 18 -17.07 21.76 0.32
C ALA A 18 -18.40 21.02 0.44
N ALA A 19 -18.99 20.75 -0.72
CA ALA A 19 -20.05 19.76 -0.83
C ALA A 19 -19.46 18.51 -1.50
N ALA A 20 -19.67 17.36 -0.85
CA ALA A 20 -19.22 16.02 -1.16
C ALA A 20 -17.70 15.82 -1.23
N ILE A 21 -16.91 16.43 -0.32
CA ILE A 21 -15.46 16.26 -0.30
C ILE A 21 -14.99 15.48 0.93
N GLU A 22 -14.34 14.34 0.67
CA GLU A 22 -13.58 13.58 1.66
C GLU A 22 -12.08 13.73 1.35
N THR A 23 -11.27 14.00 2.36
CA THR A 23 -9.82 14.03 2.23
C THR A 23 -9.15 13.36 3.41
N GLY A 24 -8.07 12.67 3.16
CA GLY A 24 -7.33 12.02 4.23
C GLY A 24 -5.93 11.66 3.82
N GLY A 25 -5.22 11.08 4.77
CA GLY A 25 -3.89 10.56 4.54
C GLY A 25 -3.45 9.60 5.61
N THR A 26 -2.47 8.79 5.25
CA THR A 26 -1.81 7.85 6.16
C THR A 26 -0.31 8.00 6.07
N PHE A 27 0.37 7.64 7.14
CA PHE A 27 1.82 7.52 7.22
C PHE A 27 2.14 6.17 7.85
N SER A 28 3.05 5.42 7.25
CA SER A 28 3.50 4.13 7.76
C SER A 28 5.01 4.08 7.90
N ILE A 29 5.50 3.33 8.88
CA ILE A 29 6.92 3.13 9.11
C ILE A 29 7.15 1.76 9.75
N GLY A 30 8.15 1.03 9.26
CA GLY A 30 8.45 -0.29 9.78
C GLY A 30 9.75 -0.85 9.25
N ASN A 31 10.31 -1.83 9.95
CA ASN A 31 11.53 -2.56 9.56
C ASN A 31 11.22 -3.93 8.92
N ASN A 32 9.95 -4.19 8.64
CA ASN A 32 9.48 -5.36 7.91
C ASN A 32 9.75 -5.21 6.39
N ASN A 33 10.97 -4.90 5.97
CA ASN A 33 11.32 -4.83 4.54
C ASN A 33 12.72 -5.41 4.28
N LEU A 34 13.02 -5.73 3.02
CA LEU A 34 14.38 -6.12 2.63
C LEU A 34 15.27 -4.87 2.56
N PRO A 35 16.35 -4.80 3.37
CA PRO A 35 17.25 -3.66 3.35
C PRO A 35 18.14 -3.66 2.11
N ALA A 36 18.58 -2.47 1.69
CA ALA A 36 19.44 -2.28 0.51
C ALA A 36 20.91 -2.60 0.87
N VAL A 37 21.20 -3.88 1.10
CA VAL A 37 22.55 -4.37 1.45
C VAL A 37 23.23 -5.06 0.26
N PRO A 38 24.57 -5.23 0.28
CA PRO A 38 25.30 -5.94 -0.76
C PRO A 38 24.77 -7.37 -0.98
N SER A 39 24.83 -7.84 -2.23
CA SER A 39 24.35 -9.16 -2.68
C SER A 39 25.00 -10.37 -2.00
N THR A 40 26.09 -10.16 -1.24
CA THR A 40 26.82 -11.20 -0.50
C THR A 40 26.48 -11.24 0.99
N SER A 41 25.72 -10.27 1.51
CA SER A 41 25.44 -10.18 2.94
C SER A 41 24.28 -11.11 3.34
N THR A 42 24.56 -12.05 4.23
CA THR A 42 23.54 -12.90 4.87
C THR A 42 22.92 -12.25 6.10
N ALA A 43 23.44 -11.11 6.55
CA ALA A 43 22.94 -10.42 7.74
C ALA A 43 21.67 -9.61 7.43
N PHE A 44 20.62 -9.83 8.22
CA PHE A 44 19.43 -9.00 8.27
C PHE A 44 19.46 -8.17 9.56
N ALA A 45 19.86 -6.91 9.44
CA ALA A 45 20.06 -6.01 10.58
C ALA A 45 18.76 -5.50 11.20
N GLY A 46 17.70 -5.33 10.40
CA GLY A 46 16.38 -4.89 10.89
C GLY A 46 16.36 -3.46 11.45
N ASP A 47 17.34 -2.63 11.07
CA ASP A 47 17.55 -1.25 11.52
C ASP A 47 17.19 -0.21 10.44
N GLU A 48 16.82 -0.65 9.24
CA GLU A 48 16.22 0.20 8.21
C GLU A 48 14.71 0.30 8.42
N TYR A 49 14.20 1.54 8.43
CA TYR A 49 12.78 1.84 8.63
C TYR A 49 12.22 2.54 7.40
N PRO A 50 12.01 1.83 6.28
CA PRO A 50 11.27 2.40 5.17
C PRO A 50 9.91 2.91 5.64
N TRP A 51 9.52 4.02 5.05
CA TRP A 51 8.27 4.70 5.36
C TRP A 51 7.41 4.81 4.11
N GLY A 52 6.11 4.78 4.33
CA GLY A 52 5.09 5.04 3.33
C GLY A 52 4.25 6.25 3.71
N MET A 53 3.60 6.85 2.71
CA MET A 53 2.52 7.80 2.95
C MET A 53 1.44 7.63 1.91
N SER A 54 0.21 8.00 2.25
CA SER A 54 -0.85 8.23 1.27
C SER A 54 -1.54 9.55 1.58
N LEU A 55 -1.99 10.22 0.53
CA LEU A 55 -2.86 11.38 0.57
C LEU A 55 -3.93 11.16 -0.49
N PHE A 56 -5.19 11.39 -0.13
CA PHE A 56 -6.29 11.23 -1.06
C PHE A 56 -7.30 12.37 -0.94
N TRP A 57 -8.01 12.58 -2.03
CA TRP A 57 -9.09 13.51 -2.19
C TRP A 57 -10.17 12.85 -3.03
N LYS A 58 -11.34 12.68 -2.43
CA LYS A 58 -12.49 12.04 -3.07
C LYS A 58 -13.61 13.04 -3.16
N LYS A 59 -14.25 13.08 -4.32
CA LYS A 59 -15.41 13.92 -4.57
C LYS A 59 -16.51 13.14 -5.28
N ALA A 60 -17.70 13.12 -4.66
CA ALA A 60 -18.88 12.59 -5.33
C ALA A 60 -19.38 13.59 -6.38
N ALA A 61 -19.68 13.09 -7.57
CA ALA A 61 -20.40 13.84 -8.60
C ALA A 61 -21.92 13.70 -8.42
N ASN A 62 -22.35 12.53 -7.96
CA ASN A 62 -23.71 12.19 -7.54
C ASN A 62 -23.65 11.00 -6.56
N ASP A 63 -24.80 10.41 -6.22
CA ASP A 63 -24.90 9.32 -5.24
C ASP A 63 -24.16 8.03 -5.64
N VAL A 64 -23.95 7.81 -6.94
CA VAL A 64 -23.36 6.58 -7.47
C VAL A 64 -22.00 6.80 -8.12
N SER A 65 -21.58 8.02 -8.43
CA SER A 65 -20.33 8.25 -9.16
C SER A 65 -19.53 9.43 -8.64
N GLY A 66 -18.24 9.42 -8.93
CA GLY A 66 -17.34 10.48 -8.54
C GLY A 66 -15.90 10.24 -8.96
N ILE A 67 -15.01 10.99 -8.33
CA ILE A 67 -13.59 11.02 -8.63
C ILE A 67 -12.81 10.81 -7.33
N ASP A 68 -11.78 10.00 -7.39
CA ASP A 68 -10.78 9.79 -6.35
C ASP A 68 -9.40 10.13 -6.92
N VAL A 69 -8.74 11.12 -6.33
CA VAL A 69 -7.39 11.56 -6.71
C VAL A 69 -6.50 11.36 -5.51
N GLY A 70 -5.34 10.74 -5.70
CA GLY A 70 -4.41 10.56 -4.61
C GLY A 70 -2.96 10.49 -5.03
N PHE A 71 -2.12 10.60 -4.01
CA PHE A 71 -0.69 10.36 -4.07
C PHE A 71 -0.35 9.35 -2.99
N TYR A 72 0.48 8.36 -3.31
CA TYR A 72 1.06 7.53 -2.28
C TYR A 72 2.51 7.18 -2.57
N LYS A 73 3.27 7.01 -1.51
CA LYS A 73 4.59 6.40 -1.50
C LYS A 73 4.49 5.07 -0.79
N ASP A 74 4.76 4.00 -1.51
CA ASP A 74 4.83 2.64 -0.98
C ASP A 74 6.30 2.19 -0.89
N PRO A 75 6.72 1.46 0.15
CA PRO A 75 8.09 0.97 0.26
C PRO A 75 8.57 0.05 -0.87
N ILE A 76 7.65 -0.56 -1.63
CA ILE A 76 7.94 -1.44 -2.77
C ILE A 76 7.69 -0.69 -4.07
N LEU A 77 6.48 -0.13 -4.26
CA LEU A 77 6.10 0.51 -5.52
C LEU A 77 6.68 1.92 -5.67
N ASN A 78 7.27 2.51 -4.63
CA ASN A 78 7.71 3.90 -4.60
C ASN A 78 6.54 4.88 -4.81
N ASN A 79 6.75 5.95 -5.56
CA ASN A 79 5.80 7.07 -5.63
C ASN A 79 4.82 6.88 -6.79
N ILE A 80 3.54 7.07 -6.51
CA ILE A 80 2.43 6.97 -7.46
C ILE A 80 1.46 8.13 -7.23
N ILE A 81 1.04 8.78 -8.31
CA ILE A 81 -0.13 9.66 -8.37
C ILE A 81 -1.21 8.94 -9.15
N TYR A 82 -2.45 8.99 -8.72
CA TYR A 82 -3.56 8.38 -9.44
C TYR A 82 -4.77 9.30 -9.49
N THR A 83 -5.58 9.10 -10.52
CA THR A 83 -6.91 9.69 -10.66
C THR A 83 -7.84 8.60 -11.14
N ASN A 84 -8.82 8.24 -10.32
CA ASN A 84 -9.78 7.19 -10.60
C ASN A 84 -11.20 7.77 -10.69
N PHE A 85 -11.93 7.39 -11.72
CA PHE A 85 -13.37 7.62 -11.81
C PHE A 85 -14.07 6.37 -11.29
N TYR A 86 -14.96 6.55 -10.31
CA TYR A 86 -15.71 5.43 -9.74
C TYR A 86 -17.19 5.53 -10.09
N TYR A 87 -17.81 4.35 -10.20
CA TYR A 87 -19.23 4.12 -10.31
C TYR A 87 -19.61 2.99 -9.35
N ASN A 88 -20.49 3.28 -8.39
CA ASN A 88 -20.82 2.45 -7.24
C ASN A 88 -22.34 2.26 -7.20
N GLU A 89 -22.77 1.04 -7.50
CA GLU A 89 -24.13 0.56 -7.33
C GLU A 89 -24.15 -0.53 -6.26
N ASP A 90 -25.34 -0.87 -5.75
CA ASP A 90 -25.48 -1.86 -4.67
C ASP A 90 -24.82 -3.21 -5.00
N LEU A 91 -24.95 -3.66 -6.26
CA LEU A 91 -24.47 -4.97 -6.70
C LEU A 91 -23.05 -4.96 -7.27
N PHE A 92 -22.55 -3.81 -7.72
CA PHE A 92 -21.21 -3.73 -8.30
C PHE A 92 -20.61 -2.33 -8.16
N ASN A 93 -19.30 -2.30 -8.00
CA ASN A 93 -18.49 -1.09 -8.04
C ASN A 93 -17.42 -1.26 -9.10
N ILE A 94 -17.26 -0.25 -9.94
CA ILE A 94 -16.21 -0.17 -10.94
C ILE A 94 -15.48 1.15 -10.75
N SER A 95 -14.15 1.09 -10.73
CA SER A 95 -13.31 2.26 -10.71
C SER A 95 -12.19 2.12 -11.74
N VAL A 96 -11.96 3.14 -12.54
CA VAL A 96 -10.95 3.13 -13.60
C VAL A 96 -10.30 4.49 -13.71
N GLY A 97 -9.00 4.50 -13.92
CA GLY A 97 -8.32 5.72 -14.31
C GLY A 97 -6.82 5.58 -14.48
N PRO A 98 -6.14 6.65 -14.93
CA PRO A 98 -4.70 6.66 -15.05
C PRO A 98 -4.03 6.71 -13.68
N PHE A 99 -2.88 6.06 -13.58
CA PHE A 99 -1.89 6.39 -12.56
C PHE A 99 -0.56 6.76 -13.23
N PHE A 100 0.28 7.44 -12.47
CA PHE A 100 1.59 7.89 -12.89
C PHE A 100 2.59 7.56 -11.78
N GLY A 101 3.59 6.74 -12.10
CA GLY A 101 4.82 6.70 -11.32
C GLY A 101 5.55 8.01 -11.49
N VAL A 102 5.92 8.68 -10.39
CA VAL A 102 6.54 10.01 -10.43
C VAL A 102 7.84 10.05 -9.66
N PHE A 103 8.91 10.55 -10.26
CA PHE A 103 10.22 10.72 -9.61
C PHE A 103 10.77 9.43 -8.98
N ASN A 104 10.49 8.27 -9.58
CA ASN A 104 11.06 6.99 -9.14
C ASN A 104 12.49 6.78 -9.66
N THR A 105 12.85 7.43 -10.78
CA THR A 105 14.20 7.49 -11.34
C THR A 105 14.49 8.91 -11.85
N ALA A 106 15.76 9.25 -12.05
CA ALA A 106 16.15 10.59 -12.50
C ALA A 106 15.92 10.79 -14.00
N GLU A 107 15.98 9.71 -14.78
CA GLU A 107 15.89 9.68 -16.23
C GLU A 107 14.43 9.64 -16.68
N THR A 108 13.59 8.86 -15.98
CA THR A 108 12.16 8.71 -16.28
C THR A 108 11.33 9.36 -15.18
N LEU A 109 11.15 10.68 -15.27
CA LEU A 109 10.44 11.44 -14.25
C LEU A 109 8.98 11.01 -14.08
N VAL A 110 8.33 10.58 -15.17
CA VAL A 110 6.93 10.18 -15.16
C VAL A 110 6.75 8.93 -16.00
N LYS A 111 6.09 7.92 -15.46
CA LYS A 111 5.66 6.74 -16.22
C LYS A 111 4.18 6.47 -16.01
N SER A 112 3.44 6.36 -17.11
CA SER A 112 1.99 6.18 -17.09
C SER A 112 1.60 4.73 -16.90
N GLY A 113 0.46 4.52 -16.24
CA GLY A 113 -0.17 3.23 -16.05
C GLY A 113 -1.69 3.36 -15.97
N ILE A 114 -2.36 2.22 -15.86
CA ILE A 114 -3.81 2.11 -15.72
C ILE A 114 -4.10 1.44 -14.39
N SER A 115 -5.03 2.04 -13.64
CA SER A 115 -5.65 1.48 -12.46
C SER A 115 -7.07 1.07 -12.81
N THR A 116 -7.44 -0.17 -12.48
CA THR A 116 -8.83 -0.63 -12.53
C THR A 116 -9.19 -1.38 -11.25
N SER A 117 -10.42 -1.23 -10.81
CA SER A 117 -11.00 -1.93 -9.67
C SER A 117 -12.42 -2.35 -10.03
N ILE A 118 -12.74 -3.60 -9.74
CA ILE A 118 -14.07 -4.17 -9.91
C ILE A 118 -14.41 -4.89 -8.63
N ARG A 119 -15.55 -4.56 -8.03
CA ARG A 119 -16.13 -5.30 -6.91
C ARG A 119 -17.54 -5.73 -7.29
N VAL A 120 -17.88 -6.98 -6.98
CA VAL A 120 -19.23 -7.53 -7.11
C VAL A 120 -19.71 -7.90 -5.73
N ASN A 121 -20.88 -7.41 -5.36
CA ASN A 121 -21.50 -7.64 -4.06
C ASN A 121 -22.70 -8.57 -4.21
N ILE A 122 -22.81 -9.53 -3.31
CA ILE A 122 -24.02 -10.31 -3.05
C ILE A 122 -24.58 -9.79 -1.72
N PRO A 123 -25.58 -8.89 -1.74
CA PRO A 123 -26.01 -8.15 -0.56
C PRO A 123 -26.33 -9.08 0.62
N GLY A 124 -25.67 -8.83 1.75
CA GLY A 124 -25.88 -9.59 2.99
C GLY A 124 -25.17 -10.95 3.07
N PHE A 125 -24.44 -11.38 2.03
CA PHE A 125 -23.76 -12.69 2.02
C PHE A 125 -22.25 -12.58 1.79
N ALA A 126 -21.84 -12.02 0.65
CA ALA A 126 -20.44 -12.02 0.25
C ALA A 126 -20.12 -10.92 -0.75
N PHE A 127 -18.83 -10.68 -0.98
CA PHE A 127 -18.34 -9.87 -2.08
C PHE A 127 -17.07 -10.47 -2.67
N ALA A 128 -16.78 -10.13 -3.92
CA ALA A 128 -15.53 -10.40 -4.59
C ALA A 128 -14.99 -9.09 -5.15
N GLN A 129 -13.68 -8.84 -5.01
CA GLN A 129 -13.04 -7.65 -5.52
C GLN A 129 -11.72 -8.00 -6.21
N PHE A 130 -11.46 -7.27 -7.28
CA PHE A 130 -10.25 -7.31 -8.06
C PHE A 130 -9.78 -5.89 -8.30
N ASP A 131 -8.60 -5.54 -7.81
CA ASP A 131 -7.89 -4.30 -8.13
C ASP A 131 -6.61 -4.63 -8.88
N THR A 132 -6.32 -3.88 -9.93
CA THR A 132 -5.07 -4.00 -10.68
C THR A 132 -4.56 -2.61 -11.04
N GLN A 133 -3.26 -2.43 -10.91
CA GLN A 133 -2.53 -1.27 -11.38
C GLN A 133 -1.36 -1.80 -12.18
N SER A 134 -1.26 -1.41 -13.45
CA SER A 134 -0.12 -1.81 -14.29
C SER A 134 0.37 -0.65 -15.13
N THR A 135 1.69 -0.52 -15.20
CA THR A 135 2.37 0.44 -16.05
C THR A 135 2.12 0.12 -17.52
N ILE A 136 1.85 1.14 -18.33
CA ILE A 136 1.71 0.98 -19.77
C ILE A 136 3.11 0.96 -20.41
N GLY A 137 3.43 -0.12 -21.12
CA GLY A 137 4.70 -0.29 -21.84
C GLY A 137 5.61 -1.35 -21.20
N GLY A 138 5.89 -2.42 -21.94
CA GLY A 138 6.39 -3.68 -21.37
C GLY A 138 7.87 -3.99 -21.53
N ARG A 139 8.72 -3.04 -21.94
CA ARG A 139 10.17 -3.28 -22.00
C ARG A 139 10.94 -2.18 -21.29
N LEU A 140 11.77 -2.60 -20.35
CA LEU A 140 12.85 -1.81 -19.79
C LEU A 140 14.00 -1.87 -20.81
N VAL A 141 14.40 -0.74 -21.37
CA VAL A 141 15.41 -0.66 -22.45
C VAL A 141 16.57 0.24 -22.05
N ALA A 142 16.29 1.33 -21.35
CA ALA A 142 17.29 2.32 -20.95
C ALA A 142 17.45 2.37 -19.43
N ALA A 143 18.60 2.89 -18.98
CA ALA A 143 18.81 3.26 -17.59
C ALA A 143 17.70 4.21 -17.13
N GLY A 144 17.19 3.97 -15.92
CA GLY A 144 16.09 4.71 -15.32
C GLY A 144 14.70 4.31 -15.84
N ASP A 145 14.57 3.35 -16.76
CA ASP A 145 13.29 2.72 -17.02
C ASP A 145 12.85 1.90 -15.81
N TYR A 146 11.58 2.01 -15.41
CA TYR A 146 10.98 1.17 -14.38
C TYR A 146 9.58 0.69 -14.77
N ILE A 147 9.07 -0.37 -14.14
CA ILE A 147 7.70 -0.88 -14.28
C ILE A 147 7.15 -1.07 -12.86
N GLN A 148 5.92 -0.61 -12.66
CA GLN A 148 5.14 -0.77 -11.44
C GLN A 148 3.89 -1.60 -11.73
N GLU A 149 3.68 -2.64 -10.95
CA GLU A 149 2.50 -3.50 -11.00
C GLU A 149 1.98 -3.80 -9.59
N ALA A 150 0.68 -3.70 -9.40
CA ALA A 150 0.01 -4.06 -8.16
C ALA A 150 -1.29 -4.79 -8.48
N ASN A 151 -1.53 -5.94 -7.86
CA ASN A 151 -2.78 -6.66 -7.99
C ASN A 151 -3.30 -7.07 -6.62
N ASN A 152 -4.59 -6.87 -6.39
CA ASN A 152 -5.28 -7.27 -5.19
C ASN A 152 -6.52 -8.08 -5.58
N ILE A 153 -6.61 -9.32 -5.12
CA ILE A 153 -7.78 -10.17 -5.27
C ILE A 153 -8.31 -10.43 -3.87
N SER A 154 -9.59 -10.15 -3.63
CA SER A 154 -10.21 -10.40 -2.35
C SER A 154 -11.59 -11.03 -2.46
N LEU A 155 -11.90 -11.90 -1.50
CA LEU A 155 -13.19 -12.55 -1.31
C LEU A 155 -13.61 -12.34 0.12
N GLY A 156 -14.73 -11.67 0.33
CA GLY A 156 -15.26 -11.39 1.67
C GLY A 156 -16.64 -11.98 1.90
N PHE A 157 -16.96 -12.23 3.16
CA PHE A 157 -18.27 -12.68 3.60
C PHE A 157 -18.71 -11.99 4.89
N TYR A 158 -20.02 -11.78 5.02
CA TYR A 158 -20.60 -11.08 6.16
C TYR A 158 -20.96 -12.07 7.27
N VAL A 159 -20.52 -11.76 8.48
CA VAL A 159 -20.90 -12.42 9.73
C VAL A 159 -21.51 -11.37 10.65
N TYR A 160 -22.27 -11.78 11.66
CA TYR A 160 -22.85 -10.84 12.62
C TYR A 160 -21.75 -9.97 13.26
N ASN A 161 -21.81 -8.66 13.02
CA ASN A 161 -20.84 -7.64 13.49
C ASN A 161 -19.39 -7.86 13.01
N ALA A 162 -19.18 -8.64 11.95
CA ALA A 162 -17.85 -8.88 11.39
C ALA A 162 -17.88 -9.06 9.87
N ILE A 163 -16.88 -8.53 9.17
CA ILE A 163 -16.61 -8.87 7.77
C ILE A 163 -15.31 -9.65 7.73
N CYS A 164 -15.36 -10.86 7.18
CA CYS A 164 -14.19 -11.70 7.01
C CYS A 164 -13.75 -11.65 5.56
N THR A 165 -12.49 -11.31 5.31
CA THR A 165 -11.92 -11.13 3.97
C THR A 165 -10.68 -11.98 3.79
N LEU A 166 -10.67 -12.83 2.77
CA LEU A 166 -9.49 -13.51 2.24
C LEU A 166 -8.91 -12.66 1.12
N MET A 167 -7.61 -12.41 1.15
CA MET A 167 -6.95 -11.49 0.23
C MET A 167 -5.63 -12.05 -0.26
N ILE A 168 -5.35 -11.83 -1.54
CA ILE A 168 -4.05 -12.01 -2.17
C ILE A 168 -3.62 -10.66 -2.75
N ASN A 169 -2.55 -10.10 -2.21
CA ASN A 169 -2.01 -8.82 -2.62
C ASN A 169 -0.59 -9.03 -3.17
N THR A 170 -0.37 -8.61 -4.41
CA THR A 170 0.92 -8.71 -5.10
C THR A 170 1.36 -7.33 -5.56
N LYS A 171 2.65 -7.03 -5.38
CA LYS A 171 3.27 -5.81 -5.87
C LYS A 171 4.60 -6.16 -6.51
N SER A 172 4.92 -5.55 -7.65
CA SER A 172 6.21 -5.69 -8.30
C SER A 172 6.72 -4.33 -8.76
N TYR A 173 7.98 -4.06 -8.47
CA TYR A 173 8.73 -2.91 -8.98
C TYR A 173 10.00 -3.43 -9.66
N SER A 174 10.12 -3.20 -10.96
CA SER A 174 11.31 -3.58 -11.74
C SER A 174 11.94 -2.34 -12.34
N ALA A 175 13.24 -2.15 -12.19
CA ALA A 175 13.97 -1.01 -12.74
C ALA A 175 15.32 -1.42 -13.35
N ILE A 176 15.79 -0.64 -14.33
CA ILE A 176 17.17 -0.67 -14.80
C ILE A 176 17.92 0.50 -14.18
N THR A 177 18.98 0.23 -13.43
CA THR A 177 19.83 1.26 -12.82
C THR A 177 20.85 1.80 -13.84
N ASP A 178 21.53 2.90 -13.48
CA ASP A 178 22.50 3.61 -14.34
C ASP A 178 23.63 2.74 -14.91
N ALA A 179 23.92 1.61 -14.26
CA ALA A 179 24.89 0.62 -14.72
C ALA A 179 24.31 -0.42 -15.70
N GLY A 180 23.10 -0.21 -16.23
CA GLY A 180 22.41 -1.19 -17.10
C GLY A 180 21.97 -2.45 -16.34
N THR A 181 21.93 -2.38 -15.01
CA THR A 181 21.67 -3.52 -14.13
C THR A 181 20.21 -3.55 -13.73
N SER A 182 19.58 -4.71 -13.81
CA SER A 182 18.18 -4.87 -13.41
C SER A 182 18.05 -5.15 -11.92
N GLN A 183 17.14 -4.42 -11.27
CA GLN A 183 16.68 -4.67 -9.91
C GLN A 183 15.18 -4.91 -9.94
N THR A 184 14.73 -5.99 -9.33
CA THR A 184 13.31 -6.30 -9.17
C THR A 184 12.99 -6.53 -7.71
N GLU A 185 11.90 -5.92 -7.25
CA GLU A 185 11.33 -6.06 -5.92
C GLU A 185 9.91 -6.58 -6.03
N ASP A 186 9.68 -7.76 -5.49
CA ASP A 186 8.38 -8.42 -5.48
C ASP A 186 7.88 -8.57 -4.05
N PHE A 187 6.60 -8.34 -3.86
CA PHE A 187 5.88 -8.55 -2.63
C PHE A 187 4.63 -9.38 -2.92
N THR A 188 4.40 -10.40 -2.12
CA THR A 188 3.19 -11.21 -2.15
C THR A 188 2.69 -11.40 -0.73
N GLU A 189 1.42 -11.09 -0.49
CA GLU A 189 0.76 -11.25 0.79
C GLU A 189 -0.50 -12.08 0.62
N TYR A 190 -0.62 -13.10 1.45
CA TYR A 190 -1.84 -13.85 1.66
C TYR A 190 -2.39 -13.47 3.03
N ALA A 191 -3.54 -12.82 3.08
CA ALA A 191 -4.09 -12.30 4.31
C ALA A 191 -5.51 -12.79 4.56
N PHE A 192 -5.80 -13.03 5.83
CA PHE A 192 -7.15 -13.15 6.36
C PHE A 192 -7.39 -11.96 7.28
N VAL A 193 -8.35 -11.12 6.93
CA VAL A 193 -8.71 -9.90 7.67
C VAL A 193 -10.12 -10.05 8.22
N THR A 194 -10.32 -9.67 9.47
CA THR A 194 -11.63 -9.63 10.13
C THR A 194 -11.90 -8.22 10.61
N ASP A 195 -12.82 -7.53 9.96
CA ASP A 195 -13.28 -6.19 10.34
C ASP A 195 -14.45 -6.31 11.32
N LEU A 196 -14.20 -6.02 12.59
CA LEU A 196 -15.19 -6.02 13.66
C LEU A 196 -15.80 -4.63 13.78
N PHE A 197 -17.13 -4.56 13.65
CA PHE A 197 -17.89 -3.31 13.72
C PHE A 197 -19.16 -3.49 14.54
N GLN A 198 -19.59 -2.43 15.21
CA GLN A 198 -20.84 -2.41 15.94
C GLN A 198 -21.61 -1.14 15.59
N LYS A 199 -22.92 -1.28 15.36
CA LYS A 199 -23.79 -0.13 15.08
C LYS A 199 -23.76 0.86 16.26
N ASN A 200 -23.73 2.15 15.94
CA ASN A 200 -23.69 3.27 16.90
C ASN A 200 -22.46 3.30 17.82
N VAL A 201 -21.38 2.61 17.42
CA VAL A 201 -20.10 2.67 18.13
C VAL A 201 -19.11 3.40 17.24
N PRO A 202 -18.42 4.43 17.75
CA PRO A 202 -17.54 5.28 16.95
C PRO A 202 -16.17 4.65 16.71
N TYR A 203 -16.05 3.32 16.76
CA TYR A 203 -14.80 2.64 16.48
C TYR A 203 -15.01 1.29 15.77
N THR A 204 -14.03 0.94 14.95
CA THR A 204 -13.94 -0.31 14.20
C THR A 204 -12.56 -0.91 14.48
N ILE A 205 -12.50 -2.24 14.62
CA ILE A 205 -11.26 -2.97 14.85
C ILE A 205 -11.07 -3.99 13.74
N ALA A 206 -9.99 -3.87 12.99
CA ALA A 206 -9.56 -4.83 11.99
C ALA A 206 -8.47 -5.71 12.58
N LEU A 207 -8.64 -7.03 12.51
CA LEU A 207 -7.60 -8.01 12.86
C LEU A 207 -7.11 -8.68 11.59
N LYS A 208 -5.79 -8.73 11.40
CA LYS A 208 -5.16 -9.30 10.21
C LYS A 208 -4.20 -10.41 10.59
N LEU A 209 -4.35 -11.57 9.98
CA LEU A 209 -3.33 -12.62 9.97
C LEU A 209 -2.83 -12.77 8.53
N ALA A 210 -1.53 -12.61 8.31
CA ALA A 210 -0.96 -12.61 6.98
C ALA A 210 0.31 -13.43 6.88
N TYR A 211 0.51 -14.07 5.73
CA TYR A 211 1.81 -14.56 5.28
C TYR A 211 2.32 -13.63 4.18
N GLN A 212 3.46 -12.99 4.41
CA GLN A 212 4.12 -12.10 3.48
C GLN A 212 5.40 -12.75 2.95
N ASN A 213 5.60 -12.72 1.64
CA ASN A 213 6.84 -13.06 0.97
C ASN A 213 7.35 -11.81 0.24
N ARG A 214 8.57 -11.39 0.56
CA ARG A 214 9.31 -10.34 -0.13
C ARG A 214 10.50 -10.94 -0.82
N VAL A 215 10.70 -10.57 -2.08
CA VAL A 215 11.84 -11.00 -2.89
C VAL A 215 12.49 -9.78 -3.51
N ARG A 216 13.81 -9.69 -3.41
CA ARG A 216 14.62 -8.73 -4.15
C ARG A 216 15.61 -9.50 -5.01
N THR A 217 15.57 -9.25 -6.31
CA THR A 217 16.50 -9.79 -7.28
C THR A 217 17.47 -8.68 -7.70
N LEU A 218 18.76 -8.90 -7.48
CA LEU A 218 19.82 -7.96 -7.82
C LEU A 218 20.64 -8.54 -8.98
N GLU A 219 20.71 -7.78 -10.08
CA GLU A 219 21.59 -8.03 -11.24
C GLU A 219 21.39 -9.39 -11.92
N SER A 220 20.27 -10.08 -11.66
CA SER A 220 20.05 -11.50 -12.02
C SER A 220 21.13 -12.45 -11.48
N THR A 221 21.90 -12.06 -10.47
CA THR A 221 22.97 -12.86 -9.87
C THR A 221 22.62 -13.35 -8.47
N SER A 222 21.76 -12.62 -7.77
CA SER A 222 21.34 -12.97 -6.42
C SER A 222 19.86 -12.70 -6.19
N ILE A 223 19.22 -13.62 -5.48
CA ILE A 223 17.83 -13.51 -5.03
C ILE A 223 17.85 -13.52 -3.52
N ARG A 224 17.31 -12.47 -2.91
CA ARG A 224 17.12 -12.38 -1.47
C ARG A 224 15.64 -12.46 -1.17
N SER A 225 15.26 -13.32 -0.23
CA SER A 225 13.87 -13.45 0.20
C SER A 225 13.70 -13.29 1.71
N LEU A 226 12.58 -12.70 2.10
CA LEU A 226 12.12 -12.54 3.47
C LEU A 226 10.66 -12.97 3.54
N ASN A 227 10.39 -13.96 4.37
CA ASN A 227 9.08 -14.56 4.57
C ASN A 227 8.66 -14.36 6.01
N ASN A 228 7.50 -13.75 6.21
CA ASN A 228 7.02 -13.35 7.53
C ASN A 228 5.57 -13.80 7.74
N VAL A 229 5.30 -14.37 8.90
CA VAL A 229 3.94 -14.55 9.43
C VAL A 229 3.65 -13.35 10.32
N ILE A 230 2.61 -12.60 10.02
CA ILE A 230 2.30 -11.31 10.63
C ILE A 230 0.92 -11.34 11.26
N LEU A 231 0.83 -10.74 12.44
CA LEU A 231 -0.42 -10.35 13.08
C LEU A 231 -0.52 -8.83 13.06
N GLY A 232 -1.61 -8.32 12.53
CA GLY A 232 -1.91 -6.90 12.45
C GLY A 232 -3.20 -6.55 13.17
N THR A 233 -3.23 -5.34 13.72
CA THR A 233 -4.42 -4.73 14.28
C THR A 233 -4.52 -3.31 13.77
N ASP A 234 -5.66 -2.97 13.18
CA ASP A 234 -6.01 -1.61 12.78
C ASP A 234 -7.20 -1.14 13.61
N ILE A 235 -7.10 0.04 14.21
CA ILE A 235 -8.14 0.67 15.00
C ILE A 235 -8.51 1.97 14.30
N SER A 236 -9.76 2.06 13.86
CA SER A 236 -10.34 3.30 13.35
C SER A 236 -11.26 3.88 14.41
N VAL A 237 -11.07 5.14 14.79
CA VAL A 237 -11.91 5.86 15.77
C VAL A 237 -12.43 7.12 15.11
N SER A 238 -13.75 7.30 15.12
CA SER A 238 -14.43 8.50 14.61
C SER A 238 -14.99 9.31 15.77
N PRO A 239 -14.16 10.12 16.47
CA PRO A 239 -14.63 10.91 17.62
C PRO A 239 -15.71 11.93 17.23
N PHE A 240 -15.75 12.34 15.96
CA PHE A 240 -16.75 13.21 15.37
C PHE A 240 -17.20 12.65 14.02
N GLU A 241 -18.37 13.04 13.52
CA GLU A 241 -18.89 12.58 12.22
C GLU A 241 -18.00 13.03 11.04
N PHE A 242 -17.28 14.13 11.19
CA PHE A 242 -16.38 14.67 10.16
C PHE A 242 -14.93 14.18 10.28
N LEU A 243 -14.54 13.47 11.36
CA LEU A 243 -13.14 13.13 11.63
C LEU A 243 -12.99 11.66 11.98
N SER A 244 -12.14 10.95 11.23
CA SER A 244 -11.71 9.58 11.52
C SER A 244 -10.20 9.54 11.75
N LEU A 245 -9.79 8.82 12.79
CA LEU A 245 -8.39 8.57 13.16
C LEU A 245 -8.10 7.08 12.97
N ILE A 246 -6.98 6.77 12.35
CA ILE A 246 -6.56 5.39 12.04
C ILE A 246 -5.23 5.13 12.74
N ILE A 247 -5.16 4.03 13.49
CA ILE A 247 -3.93 3.56 14.14
C ILE A 247 -3.77 2.08 13.80
N GLY A 248 -2.68 1.75 13.11
CA GLY A 248 -2.35 0.39 12.69
C GLY A 248 -1.04 -0.08 13.31
N LEU A 249 -0.99 -1.35 13.68
CA LEU A 249 0.25 -2.02 14.06
C LEU A 249 0.25 -3.44 13.50
N GLU A 250 1.28 -3.75 12.73
CA GLU A 250 1.63 -5.08 12.28
C GLU A 250 2.89 -5.55 12.99
N SER A 251 2.89 -6.80 13.43
CA SER A 251 4.01 -7.44 14.09
C SER A 251 4.31 -8.79 13.42
N GLY A 252 5.59 -9.02 13.12
CA GLY A 252 6.09 -10.31 12.67
C GLY A 252 6.14 -11.30 13.83
N LEU A 253 5.30 -12.33 13.78
CA LEU A 253 5.31 -13.46 14.72
C LEU A 253 6.48 -14.38 14.44
N TYR A 254 6.76 -14.63 13.17
CA TYR A 254 7.82 -15.50 12.72
C TYR A 254 8.38 -15.00 11.40
N SER A 255 9.70 -14.91 11.33
CA SER A 255 10.42 -14.35 10.18
C SER A 255 11.55 -15.27 9.79
N PHE A 256 11.68 -15.55 8.50
CA PHE A 256 12.77 -16.36 7.96
C PHE A 256 13.11 -15.87 6.57
N GLY A 257 14.36 -16.04 6.15
CA GLY A 257 14.79 -15.56 4.85
C GLY A 257 15.95 -16.36 4.30
N SER A 258 16.19 -16.17 3.01
CA SER A 258 17.31 -16.80 2.32
C SER A 258 17.99 -15.83 1.37
N LEU A 259 19.26 -16.09 1.13
CA LEU A 259 20.07 -15.50 0.09
C LEU A 259 20.50 -16.62 -0.86
N GLU A 260 20.06 -16.53 -2.10
CA GLU A 260 20.40 -17.46 -3.17
C GLU A 260 21.33 -16.77 -4.15
N ASN A 261 22.51 -17.35 -4.38
CA ASN A 261 23.46 -16.88 -5.38
C ASN A 261 23.35 -17.80 -6.60
N LEU A 262 22.84 -17.26 -7.69
CA LEU A 262 22.55 -17.99 -8.92
C LEU A 262 23.82 -18.38 -9.68
N VAL A 263 24.92 -17.66 -9.49
CA VAL A 263 26.21 -17.95 -10.14
C VAL A 263 26.93 -19.09 -9.45
N ALA A 264 26.89 -19.11 -8.11
CA ALA A 264 27.55 -20.11 -7.28
C ALA A 264 26.64 -21.32 -6.95
N ASP A 265 25.38 -21.32 -7.41
CA ASP A 265 24.34 -22.32 -7.09
C ASP A 265 24.30 -22.64 -5.58
N SER A 266 24.30 -21.58 -4.76
CA SER A 266 24.37 -21.69 -3.31
C SER A 266 23.23 -20.94 -2.64
N LYS A 267 22.68 -21.53 -1.58
CA LYS A 267 21.57 -20.97 -0.81
C LYS A 267 21.94 -20.92 0.66
N ASN A 268 22.04 -19.70 1.18
CA ASN A 268 22.34 -19.42 2.57
C ASN A 268 21.09 -18.87 3.27
N LEU A 269 20.92 -19.18 4.55
CA LEU A 269 19.86 -18.59 5.37
C LEU A 269 20.25 -17.17 5.78
N LEU A 270 19.27 -16.27 5.90
CA LEU A 270 19.49 -14.97 6.50
C LEU A 270 19.64 -15.11 8.02
N SER A 271 20.67 -14.46 8.57
CA SER A 271 20.86 -14.33 10.01
C SER A 271 20.23 -13.02 10.49
N PHE A 272 19.22 -13.11 11.35
CA PHE A 272 18.55 -11.96 11.94
C PHE A 272 19.34 -11.38 13.12
N ALA A 273 19.23 -10.08 13.33
CA ALA A 273 19.80 -9.43 14.50
C ALA A 273 19.24 -10.03 15.80
N SER A 274 20.12 -10.30 16.76
CA SER A 274 19.76 -10.79 18.09
C SER A 274 19.44 -9.67 19.09
N GLU A 275 19.70 -8.42 18.71
CA GLU A 275 19.53 -7.23 19.55
C GLU A 275 18.34 -6.39 19.08
N LEU A 276 17.68 -5.73 20.03
CA LEU A 276 16.67 -4.72 19.72
C LEU A 276 17.34 -3.50 19.07
N PRO A 277 16.68 -2.83 18.11
CA PRO A 277 15.31 -3.08 17.64
C PRO A 277 15.20 -4.12 16.50
N GLY A 278 16.32 -4.54 15.92
CA GLY A 278 16.35 -5.37 14.71
C GLY A 278 15.83 -6.80 14.84
N SER A 279 15.72 -7.30 16.08
CA SER A 279 15.15 -8.62 16.38
C SER A 279 13.62 -8.68 16.24
N PHE A 280 12.92 -7.54 16.17
CA PHE A 280 11.47 -7.47 16.09
C PHE A 280 11.03 -6.75 14.82
N LEU A 281 10.33 -7.45 13.94
CA LEU A 281 9.81 -6.86 12.70
C LEU A 281 8.41 -6.29 12.94
N PHE A 282 8.21 -5.05 12.55
CA PHE A 282 6.92 -4.38 12.68
C PHE A 282 6.68 -3.40 11.54
N ASN A 283 5.41 -2.97 11.43
CA ASN A 283 5.00 -1.82 10.65
C ASN A 283 3.91 -1.09 11.42
N ALA A 284 4.11 0.21 11.67
CA ALA A 284 3.16 1.05 12.37
C ALA A 284 2.56 2.05 11.40
N THR A 285 1.25 2.25 11.48
CA THR A 285 0.50 3.16 10.60
C THR A 285 -0.28 4.16 11.45
N LEU A 286 -0.27 5.42 11.02
CA LEU A 286 -1.12 6.48 11.55
C LEU A 286 -1.85 7.16 10.40
N GLY A 287 -3.12 7.45 10.57
CA GLY A 287 -3.92 8.09 9.54
C GLY A 287 -5.01 8.99 10.08
N VAL A 288 -5.48 9.87 9.20
CA VAL A 288 -6.60 10.76 9.44
C VAL A 288 -7.44 10.86 8.17
N SER A 289 -8.76 10.82 8.30
CA SER A 289 -9.70 11.19 7.23
C SER A 289 -10.66 12.26 7.76
N VAL A 290 -10.99 13.21 6.89
CA VAL A 290 -11.92 14.30 7.16
C VAL A 290 -13.00 14.31 6.09
N ASP A 291 -14.24 14.22 6.53
CA ASP A 291 -15.43 14.41 5.71
C ASP A 291 -15.93 15.85 5.89
N LEU A 292 -15.74 16.67 4.86
CA LEU A 292 -16.07 18.09 4.93
C LEU A 292 -17.59 18.35 4.91
N ASP A 293 -18.41 17.37 4.51
CA ASP A 293 -19.86 17.54 4.47
C ASP A 293 -20.46 17.60 5.86
N ASN A 294 -19.91 16.80 6.77
CA ASN A 294 -20.38 16.72 8.16
C ASN A 294 -19.85 17.85 9.05
N ILE A 295 -19.08 18.81 8.50
CA ILE A 295 -18.62 19.99 9.24
C ILE A 295 -19.68 21.09 9.31
N ASN A 296 -20.57 21.15 8.32
CA ASN A 296 -21.53 22.24 8.16
C ASN A 296 -22.95 21.92 8.66
N ASN A 297 -23.15 20.73 9.23
CA ASN A 297 -24.40 20.28 9.87
C ASN A 297 -24.29 20.38 11.39
#